data_AF-A0AA39GXI2-F1
#
_entry.id   AF-A0AA39GXI2-F1
#
_cell.length_a   1.000
_cell.length_b   1.000
_cell.length_c   1.000
_cell.angle_alpha   90.00
_cell.angle_beta   90.00
_cell.angle_gamma   90.00
#
_symmetry.space_group_name_H-M   'P 1'
#
loop_
_entity.id
_entity.type
_entity.pdbx_description
1 polymer ?
#
loop_
_entity_poly.entity_id
_entity_poly.type
_entity_poly.pdbx_seq_one_letter_code
_entity_poly.pdbx_strand_id
1 'polypeptide(L)'
;MSQTLLRTLALLLMVSINKIYALAEIRVHRCYSCMSPVYEELFRDGIMSRYFYEPKNFTSQCDDPADPRTIGVVPCRTICLTLTQDFVVMGRKTGRKLTMRGCATSLNKLGLFNRTLAMFDRIDICRNIKVSDLFRYETDTYASREIVNVCSCLGDRCNAAVEGSRRHFAASSLSALAIAMFLFLFT
;
A
#
# COMPACT_ATOMS: atom_id res chain seq x y z
N MET A 1 -40.04 12.52 31.50
CA MET A 1 -39.92 11.70 30.27
C MET A 1 -39.38 12.47 29.06
N SER A 2 -39.61 13.79 28.93
CA SER A 2 -39.12 14.58 27.78
C SER A 2 -37.60 14.83 27.77
N GLN A 3 -36.97 15.12 28.92
CA GLN A 3 -35.54 15.45 28.97
C GLN A 3 -34.60 14.27 28.67
N THR A 4 -34.96 13.05 29.09
CA THR A 4 -34.17 11.84 28.81
C THR A 4 -34.20 11.49 27.32
N LEU A 5 -35.35 11.67 26.67
CA LEU A 5 -35.50 11.45 25.23
C LEU A 5 -34.72 12.48 24.40
N LEU A 6 -34.67 13.74 24.86
CA LEU A 6 -33.91 14.80 24.20
C LEU A 6 -32.39 14.55 24.28
N ARG A 7 -31.90 14.03 25.42
CA ARG A 7 -30.50 13.68 25.63
C ARG A 7 -30.05 12.48 24.80
N THR A 8 -30.88 11.43 24.69
CA THR A 8 -30.56 10.27 23.85
C THR A 8 -30.54 10.63 22.37
N LEU A 9 -31.46 11.48 21.91
CA LEU A 9 -31.51 11.95 20.53
C LEU A 9 -30.29 12.82 20.18
N ALA A 10 -29.86 13.70 21.09
CA ALA A 10 -28.65 14.51 20.94
C ALA A 10 -27.37 13.65 20.86
N LEU A 11 -27.27 12.59 21.67
CA LEU A 11 -26.14 11.67 21.63
C LEU A 11 -26.10 10.84 20.34
N LEU A 12 -27.25 10.35 19.87
CA LEU A 12 -27.34 9.64 18.60
C LEU A 12 -26.93 10.53 17.43
N LEU A 13 -27.32 11.81 17.45
CA LEU A 13 -26.88 12.80 16.47
C LEU A 13 -25.37 13.04 16.54
N MET A 14 -24.79 13.21 17.74
CA MET A 14 -23.34 13.42 17.88
C MET A 14 -22.53 12.19 17.44
N VAL A 15 -23.02 10.97 17.68
CA VAL A 15 -22.35 9.74 17.24
C VAL A 15 -22.45 9.55 15.73
N SER A 16 -23.61 9.83 15.15
CA SER A 16 -23.80 9.75 13.69
C SER A 16 -22.99 10.83 12.96
N ILE A 17 -22.95 12.06 13.48
CA ILE A 17 -22.12 13.15 12.97
C ILE A 17 -20.62 12.79 13.06
N ASN A 18 -20.14 12.25 14.20
CA ASN A 18 -18.75 11.79 14.31
C ASN A 18 -18.43 10.63 13.36
N LYS A 19 -19.36 9.70 13.13
CA LYS A 19 -19.17 8.63 12.13
C LYS A 19 -19.10 9.19 10.70
N ILE A 20 -19.93 10.18 10.38
CA ILE A 20 -19.91 10.85 9.08
C ILE A 20 -18.58 11.60 8.90
N TYR A 21 -18.09 12.32 9.92
CA TYR A 21 -16.78 12.96 9.86
C TYR A 21 -15.63 11.95 9.75
N ALA A 22 -15.72 10.79 10.45
CA ALA A 22 -14.74 9.72 10.33
C ALA A 22 -14.77 8.99 8.97
N LEU A 23 -15.90 9.03 8.26
CA LEU A 23 -16.05 8.54 6.88
C LEU A 23 -15.56 9.57 5.84
N ALA A 24 -15.56 10.87 6.19
CA ALA A 24 -15.18 11.97 5.31
C ALA A 24 -13.68 12.33 5.34
N GLU A 25 -12.89 11.76 6.26
CA GLU A 25 -11.44 11.78 6.12
C GLU A 25 -11.05 10.92 4.91
N ILE A 26 -10.65 11.58 3.82
CA ILE A 26 -9.82 10.97 2.78
C ILE A 26 -8.58 10.45 3.51
N ARG A 27 -8.60 9.18 3.92
CA ARG A 27 -7.49 8.60 4.67
C ARG A 27 -6.28 8.51 3.76
N VAL A 28 -5.35 9.45 3.94
CA VAL A 28 -4.05 9.40 3.29
C VAL A 28 -3.19 8.42 4.08
N HIS A 29 -3.04 7.21 3.55
CA HIS A 29 -2.21 6.19 4.15
C HIS A 29 -0.75 6.39 3.74
N ARG A 30 0.19 5.91 4.54
CA ARG A 30 1.63 5.98 4.23
C ARG A 30 2.13 4.63 3.75
N CYS A 31 2.71 4.58 2.56
CA CYS A 31 3.34 3.36 2.02
C CYS A 31 4.86 3.44 2.16
N TYR A 32 5.52 2.30 2.33
CA TYR A 32 6.97 2.22 2.15
C TYR A 32 7.35 2.46 0.70
N SER A 33 8.42 3.23 0.47
CA SER A 33 8.97 3.53 -0.83
C SER A 33 10.46 3.21 -0.83
N CYS A 34 10.82 2.09 -1.45
CA CYS A 34 12.21 1.66 -1.62
C CYS A 34 12.37 0.81 -2.85
N MET A 35 13.62 0.64 -3.27
CA MET A 35 14.02 -0.34 -4.27
C MET A 35 15.31 -1.04 -3.84
N SER A 36 15.54 -2.25 -4.35
CA SER A 36 16.82 -2.93 -4.23
C SER A 36 17.98 -2.07 -4.76
N PRO A 37 19.19 -2.20 -4.20
CA PRO A 37 20.34 -1.36 -4.59
C PRO A 37 20.78 -1.61 -6.04
N VAL A 38 20.47 -2.79 -6.60
CA VAL A 38 20.76 -3.09 -8.01
C VAL A 38 20.08 -2.09 -8.95
N TYR A 39 18.91 -1.57 -8.58
CA TYR A 39 18.22 -0.58 -9.42
C TYR A 39 18.87 0.80 -9.39
N GLU A 40 19.66 1.12 -8.36
CA GLU A 40 20.32 2.43 -8.22
C GLU A 40 21.22 2.73 -9.43
N GLU A 41 21.99 1.74 -9.88
CA GLU A 41 22.84 1.85 -11.07
C GLU A 41 22.00 2.09 -12.34
N LEU A 42 20.88 1.37 -12.51
CA LEU A 42 19.98 1.57 -13.66
C LEU A 42 19.28 2.94 -13.65
N PHE A 43 19.07 3.53 -12.47
CA PHE A 43 18.58 4.90 -12.33
C PHE A 43 19.65 5.92 -12.69
N ARG A 44 20.89 5.69 -12.25
CA ARG A 44 22.04 6.54 -12.57
C ARG A 44 22.34 6.56 -14.08
N ASP A 45 22.20 5.42 -14.74
CA ASP A 45 22.35 5.29 -16.19
C ASP A 45 21.18 5.88 -16.98
N GLY A 46 20.12 6.34 -16.30
CA GLY A 46 19.01 7.05 -16.92
C GLY A 46 18.01 6.16 -17.69
N ILE A 47 18.17 4.83 -17.61
CA ILE A 47 17.27 3.87 -18.27
C ILE A 47 15.97 3.75 -17.46
N MET A 48 16.11 3.51 -16.15
CA MET A 48 14.96 3.29 -15.27
C MET A 48 14.25 4.61 -14.93
N SER A 49 15.00 5.72 -14.84
CA SER A 49 14.46 7.03 -14.47
C SER A 49 13.51 7.64 -15.51
N ARG A 50 13.48 7.11 -16.75
CA ARG A 50 12.49 7.48 -17.77
C ARG A 50 11.09 6.98 -17.43
N TYR A 51 11.01 5.81 -16.81
CA TYR A 51 9.75 5.14 -16.54
C TYR A 51 9.33 5.29 -15.09
N PHE A 52 10.24 5.12 -14.13
CA PHE A 52 9.90 5.12 -12.71
C PHE A 52 10.28 6.43 -12.03
N TYR A 53 9.56 6.75 -10.96
CA TYR A 53 10.00 7.77 -10.02
C TYR A 53 11.08 7.18 -9.10
N GLU A 54 12.03 8.02 -8.73
CA GLU A 54 13.05 7.64 -7.76
C GLU A 54 12.39 7.31 -6.41
N PRO A 55 12.68 6.13 -5.82
CA PRO A 55 12.18 5.77 -4.51
C PRO A 55 12.79 6.67 -3.44
N LYS A 56 12.28 6.58 -2.20
CA LYS A 56 12.89 7.34 -1.10
C LYS A 56 14.31 6.87 -0.79
N ASN A 57 14.52 5.56 -0.74
CA ASN A 57 15.83 4.96 -0.47
C ASN A 57 16.07 3.75 -1.39
N PHE A 58 17.31 3.60 -1.88
CA PHE A 58 17.82 2.35 -2.42
C PHE A 58 18.53 1.58 -1.30
N THR A 59 18.06 0.38 -0.97
CA THR A 59 18.63 -0.39 0.14
C THR A 59 18.36 -1.88 -0.01
N SER A 60 19.32 -2.71 0.40
CA SER A 60 19.12 -4.16 0.49
C SER A 60 18.05 -4.54 1.50
N GLN A 61 17.75 -3.65 2.46
CA GLN A 61 16.67 -3.83 3.43
C GLN A 61 15.27 -3.67 2.81
N CYS A 62 15.18 -3.34 1.52
CA CYS A 62 13.92 -3.30 0.78
C CYS A 62 13.50 -4.71 0.31
N ASP A 63 14.50 -5.56 0.06
CA ASP A 63 14.32 -6.96 -0.29
C ASP A 63 13.74 -7.71 0.91
N ASP A 64 13.08 -8.83 0.64
CA ASP A 64 12.47 -9.61 1.72
C ASP A 64 13.51 -10.35 2.57
N PRO A 65 13.39 -10.30 3.91
CA PRO A 65 12.41 -9.56 4.71
C PRO A 65 12.77 -8.08 4.86
N ALA A 66 11.79 -7.18 4.66
CA ALA A 66 12.03 -5.76 4.76
C ALA A 66 12.21 -5.28 6.22
N ASP A 67 13.24 -4.47 6.50
CA ASP A 67 13.35 -3.76 7.79
C ASP A 67 12.58 -2.43 7.73
N PRO A 68 11.43 -2.31 8.43
CA PRO A 68 10.60 -1.11 8.37
C PRO A 68 11.25 0.15 8.96
N ARG A 69 12.40 0.03 9.64
CA ARG A 69 13.11 1.16 10.28
C ARG A 69 14.00 1.93 9.31
N THR A 70 14.51 1.26 8.27
CA THR A 70 15.46 1.85 7.31
C THR A 70 14.80 2.33 6.02
N ILE A 71 13.51 2.04 5.85
CA ILE A 71 12.76 2.35 4.63
C ILE A 71 11.98 3.66 4.78
N GLY A 72 12.17 4.57 3.82
CA GLY A 72 11.40 5.80 3.72
C GLY A 72 9.92 5.54 3.41
N VAL A 73 9.05 6.45 3.88
CA VAL A 73 7.60 6.37 3.65
C VAL A 73 7.11 7.54 2.80
N VAL A 74 6.07 7.29 2.01
CA VAL A 74 5.41 8.28 1.16
C VAL A 74 3.91 8.31 1.43
N PRO A 75 3.27 9.50 1.42
CA PRO A 75 1.82 9.59 1.48
C PRO A 75 1.20 9.04 0.20
N CYS A 76 0.19 8.19 0.33
CA CYS A 76 -0.52 7.53 -0.73
C CYS A 76 -2.03 7.66 -0.50
N ARG A 77 -2.75 8.10 -1.54
CA ARG A 77 -4.22 8.19 -1.52
C ARG A 77 -4.90 6.91 -2.04
N THR A 78 -4.10 6.01 -2.61
CA THR A 78 -4.53 4.75 -3.22
C THR A 78 -3.87 3.59 -2.48
N ILE A 79 -3.76 2.43 -3.12
CA ILE A 79 -3.09 1.25 -2.59
C ILE A 79 -1.56 1.36 -2.58
N CYS A 80 -0.96 0.68 -1.60
CA CYS A 80 0.46 0.39 -1.59
C CYS A 80 0.73 -0.84 -2.47
N LEU A 81 1.84 -0.81 -3.21
CA LEU A 81 2.30 -1.90 -4.04
C LEU A 81 3.66 -2.42 -3.58
N THR A 82 3.84 -3.72 -3.72
CA THR A 82 5.13 -4.42 -3.64
C THR A 82 5.28 -5.24 -4.91
N LEU A 83 6.32 -4.97 -5.70
CA LEU A 83 6.65 -5.74 -6.87
C LEU A 83 7.94 -6.49 -6.60
N THR A 84 7.92 -7.80 -6.85
CA THR A 84 9.07 -8.69 -6.65
C THR A 84 9.38 -9.40 -7.96
N GLN A 85 10.65 -9.41 -8.34
CA GLN A 85 11.13 -10.08 -9.55
C GLN A 85 12.34 -10.95 -9.24
N ASP A 86 12.50 -12.05 -9.98
CA ASP A 86 13.67 -12.92 -9.83
C ASP A 86 14.91 -12.25 -10.43
N PHE A 87 16.02 -12.19 -9.68
CA PHE A 87 17.27 -11.67 -10.22
C PHE A 87 17.96 -12.74 -11.08
N VAL A 88 17.96 -12.53 -12.40
CA VAL A 88 18.57 -13.43 -13.38
C VAL A 88 19.84 -12.82 -13.94
N VAL A 89 20.95 -13.57 -13.84
CA VAL A 89 22.27 -13.17 -14.36
C VAL A 89 22.70 -14.23 -15.36
N MET A 90 22.98 -13.84 -16.60
CA MET A 90 23.44 -14.74 -17.69
C MET A 90 22.51 -15.97 -17.88
N GLY A 91 21.19 -15.76 -17.77
CA GLY A 91 20.19 -16.82 -17.91
C GLY A 91 20.07 -17.76 -16.71
N ARG A 92 20.84 -17.55 -15.63
CA ARG A 92 20.74 -18.31 -14.37
C ARG A 92 20.03 -17.50 -13.30
N LYS A 93 19.04 -18.12 -12.66
CA LYS A 93 18.40 -17.56 -11.46
C LYS A 93 19.42 -17.55 -10.33
N THR A 94 19.70 -16.39 -9.76
CA THR A 94 20.66 -16.23 -8.66
C THR A 94 20.07 -16.64 -7.30
N GLY A 95 18.76 -16.95 -7.24
CA GLY A 95 18.05 -17.22 -6.00
C GLY A 95 17.68 -15.96 -5.20
N ARG A 96 18.17 -14.78 -5.61
CA ARG A 96 17.80 -13.49 -5.03
C ARG A 96 16.58 -12.93 -5.76
N LYS A 97 15.70 -12.26 -5.00
CA LYS A 97 14.58 -11.50 -5.54
C LYS A 97 14.86 -10.02 -5.36
N LEU A 98 14.63 -9.24 -6.41
CA LEU A 98 14.66 -7.79 -6.34
C LEU A 98 13.25 -7.30 -6.04
N THR A 99 13.16 -6.34 -5.13
CA THR A 99 11.89 -5.80 -4.65
C THR A 99 11.84 -4.30 -4.88
N MET A 100 10.70 -3.83 -5.37
CA MET A 100 10.35 -2.41 -5.41
C MET A 100 9.02 -2.17 -4.70
N ARG A 101 8.99 -1.17 -3.83
CA ARG A 101 7.84 -0.80 -3.01
C ARG A 101 7.46 0.64 -3.28
N GLY A 102 6.16 0.93 -3.33
CA GLY A 102 5.70 2.31 -3.50
C GLY A 102 4.18 2.44 -3.51
N CYS A 103 3.71 3.65 -3.79
CA CYS A 103 2.29 3.94 -4.00
C CYS A 103 1.93 3.69 -5.46
N ALA A 104 0.75 3.12 -5.75
CA ALA A 104 0.34 2.81 -7.12
C ALA A 104 0.35 4.01 -8.07
N THR A 105 0.07 5.22 -7.57
CA THR A 105 0.06 6.45 -8.38
C THR A 105 1.43 7.09 -8.58
N SER A 106 2.40 6.78 -7.71
CA SER A 106 3.72 7.42 -7.71
C SER A 106 4.85 6.45 -8.06
N LEU A 107 4.55 5.21 -8.43
CA LEU A 107 5.56 4.20 -8.76
C LEU A 107 6.04 4.39 -10.21
N ASN A 108 5.12 4.46 -11.16
CA ASN A 108 5.41 4.62 -12.59
C ASN A 108 4.98 6.01 -13.09
N LYS A 109 5.82 6.69 -13.87
CA LYS A 109 5.55 7.99 -14.49
C LYS A 109 4.45 7.91 -15.54
N LEU A 110 4.40 6.80 -16.28
CA LEU A 110 3.38 6.54 -17.31
C LEU A 110 2.09 5.93 -16.75
N GLY A 111 2.05 5.68 -15.43
CA GLY A 111 0.92 5.05 -14.75
C GLY A 111 0.79 3.54 -15.02
N LEU A 112 -0.16 2.92 -14.34
CA LEU A 112 -0.51 1.51 -14.49
C LEU A 112 -1.76 1.37 -15.37
N PHE A 113 -1.96 0.19 -15.98
CA PHE A 113 -3.20 -0.06 -16.69
C PHE A 113 -4.41 -0.05 -15.75
N ASN A 114 -5.44 0.73 -16.09
CA ASN A 114 -6.65 0.88 -15.28
C ASN A 114 -7.32 -0.48 -14.96
N ARG A 115 -7.34 -1.42 -15.91
CA ARG A 115 -7.90 -2.76 -15.70
C ARG A 115 -7.15 -3.52 -14.61
N THR A 116 -5.82 -3.47 -14.64
CA THR A 116 -4.93 -4.11 -13.68
C THR A 116 -5.02 -3.41 -12.32
N LEU A 117 -5.05 -2.08 -12.31
CA LEU A 117 -5.19 -1.29 -11.08
C LEU A 117 -6.52 -1.55 -10.35
N ALA A 118 -7.64 -1.60 -11.08
CA ALA A 118 -8.97 -1.84 -10.52
C ALA A 118 -9.09 -3.22 -9.85
N MET A 119 -8.27 -4.18 -10.27
CA MET A 119 -8.21 -5.50 -9.66
C MET A 119 -7.51 -5.47 -8.29
N PHE A 120 -6.45 -4.67 -8.17
CA PHE A 120 -5.63 -4.55 -6.97
C PHE A 120 -6.19 -3.57 -5.93
N ASP A 121 -7.05 -2.65 -6.33
CA ASP A 121 -7.64 -1.61 -5.48
C ASP A 121 -8.67 -2.16 -4.47
N ARG A 122 -9.30 -3.30 -4.78
CA ARG A 122 -10.43 -3.82 -4.00
C ARG A 122 -10.06 -4.80 -2.90
N ILE A 123 -8.94 -5.51 -3.04
CA ILE A 123 -8.56 -6.63 -2.17
C ILE A 123 -7.04 -6.67 -2.06
N ASP A 124 -6.54 -6.95 -0.85
CA ASP A 124 -5.13 -7.26 -0.62
C ASP A 124 -4.81 -8.60 -1.32
N ILE A 125 -4.13 -8.55 -2.47
CA ILE A 125 -3.87 -9.72 -3.30
C ILE A 125 -2.47 -9.68 -3.92
N CYS A 126 -1.82 -10.84 -3.95
CA CYS A 126 -0.56 -11.07 -4.67
C CYS A 126 -0.83 -11.85 -5.95
N ARG A 127 -0.34 -11.37 -7.09
CA ARG A 127 -0.41 -12.08 -8.38
C ARG A 127 0.82 -11.87 -9.23
N ASN A 128 1.19 -12.95 -9.91
CA ASN A 128 2.15 -12.93 -11.01
C ASN A 128 1.51 -12.33 -12.25
N ILE A 129 2.05 -11.22 -12.73
CA ILE A 129 1.57 -10.49 -13.92
C ILE A 129 2.75 -10.26 -14.85
N LYS A 130 2.49 -10.29 -16.15
CA LYS A 130 3.50 -9.90 -17.14
C LYS A 130 3.74 -8.40 -17.05
N VAL A 131 5.01 -8.01 -17.15
CA VAL A 131 5.41 -6.61 -17.09
C VAL A 131 4.71 -5.77 -18.18
N SER A 132 4.46 -6.35 -19.37
CA SER A 132 3.67 -5.73 -20.45
C SER A 132 2.21 -5.42 -20.09
N ASP A 133 1.61 -6.21 -19.19
CA ASP A 133 0.20 -6.08 -18.81
C ASP A 133 0.04 -5.18 -17.58
N LEU A 134 1.14 -4.88 -16.91
CA LEU A 134 1.21 -4.04 -15.71
C LEU A 134 1.52 -2.58 -16.07
N PHE A 135 2.59 -2.36 -16.84
CA PHE A 135 3.12 -1.04 -17.17
C PHE A 135 2.87 -0.67 -18.63
N ARG A 136 2.57 0.60 -18.86
CA ARG A 136 2.53 1.19 -20.20
C ARG A 136 3.95 1.51 -20.66
N TYR A 137 4.64 0.54 -21.27
CA TYR A 137 5.93 0.78 -21.93
C TYR A 137 5.72 1.00 -23.44
N GLU A 138 6.44 1.96 -24.02
CA GLU A 138 6.45 2.22 -25.48
C GLU A 138 7.46 1.36 -26.24
N THR A 139 8.19 0.45 -25.58
CA THR A 139 9.27 -0.34 -26.22
C THR A 139 9.09 -1.83 -26.00
N ASP A 140 8.63 -2.48 -27.08
CA ASP A 140 8.53 -3.92 -27.27
C ASP A 140 9.92 -4.52 -27.48
N THR A 141 10.40 -5.43 -26.62
CA THR A 141 11.12 -6.65 -27.06
C THR A 141 11.55 -7.61 -25.94
N TYR A 142 12.05 -7.12 -24.79
CA TYR A 142 12.54 -8.01 -23.71
C TYR A 142 11.71 -7.98 -22.42
N ALA A 143 11.24 -6.81 -21.99
CA ALA A 143 10.39 -6.67 -20.80
C ALA A 143 9.02 -7.34 -20.97
N SER A 144 8.56 -7.61 -22.19
CA SER A 144 7.21 -8.13 -22.45
C SER A 144 6.97 -9.58 -22.02
N ARG A 145 8.05 -10.38 -21.83
CA ARG A 145 7.96 -11.76 -21.36
C ARG A 145 8.33 -11.95 -19.89
N GLU A 146 8.80 -10.89 -19.24
CA GLU A 146 9.16 -10.94 -17.82
C GLU A 146 7.89 -10.96 -16.96
N ILE A 147 7.89 -11.85 -15.97
CA ILE A 147 6.77 -12.02 -15.02
C ILE A 147 7.24 -11.46 -13.69
N VAL A 148 6.44 -10.54 -13.14
CA VAL A 148 6.67 -9.93 -11.84
C VAL A 148 5.54 -10.30 -10.88
N ASN A 149 5.87 -10.57 -9.63
CA ASN A 149 4.88 -10.82 -8.59
C ASN A 149 4.50 -9.49 -7.94
N VAL A 150 3.22 -9.14 -8.05
CA VAL A 150 2.64 -7.87 -7.60
C VAL A 150 1.71 -8.13 -6.44
N CYS A 151 2.02 -7.56 -5.28
CA CYS A 151 1.16 -7.54 -4.11
C CYS A 151 0.60 -6.13 -3.89
N SER A 152 -0.71 -6.02 -3.75
CA SER A 152 -1.38 -4.80 -3.29
C SER A 152 -1.83 -4.92 -1.85
N CYS A 153 -1.85 -3.79 -1.14
CA CYS A 153 -2.54 -3.68 0.12
C CYS A 153 -3.09 -2.28 0.37
N LEU A 154 -4.18 -2.19 1.13
CA LEU A 154 -4.77 -0.91 1.56
C LEU A 154 -4.58 -0.69 3.06
N GLY A 155 -3.74 0.27 3.42
CA GLY A 155 -3.55 0.67 4.82
C GLY A 155 -2.20 1.33 5.09
N ASP A 156 -2.03 1.85 6.30
CA ASP A 156 -0.77 2.45 6.72
C ASP A 156 0.33 1.39 6.85
N ARG A 157 1.39 1.55 6.04
CA ARG A 157 2.63 0.76 6.09
C ARG A 157 2.38 -0.74 5.90
N CYS A 158 1.30 -1.10 5.23
CA CYS A 158 0.91 -2.50 5.00
C CYS A 158 1.90 -3.25 4.10
N ASN A 159 2.62 -2.52 3.25
CA ASN A 159 3.59 -3.08 2.30
C ASN A 159 4.97 -3.34 2.91
N ALA A 160 5.09 -3.58 4.23
CA ALA A 160 6.33 -4.06 4.85
C ALA A 160 6.46 -5.59 4.89
N ALA A 161 5.34 -6.31 4.96
CA ALA A 161 5.34 -7.78 5.04
C ALA A 161 4.98 -8.41 3.70
N VAL A 162 5.46 -9.63 3.46
CA VAL A 162 4.97 -10.50 2.37
C VAL A 162 4.14 -11.62 2.97
N GLU A 163 3.00 -11.86 2.31
CA GLU A 163 2.07 -12.99 2.42
C GLU A 163 1.72 -13.47 3.85
N GLY A 164 0.52 -13.11 4.32
CA GLY A 164 -0.16 -13.82 5.40
C GLY A 164 -0.28 -13.09 6.74
N SER A 165 0.42 -11.96 6.96
CA SER A 165 0.22 -11.17 8.17
C SER A 165 -0.95 -10.19 8.00
N ARG A 166 -2.17 -10.76 7.95
CA ARG A 166 -3.42 -10.02 8.18
C ARG A 166 -3.38 -9.46 9.60
N ARG A 167 -2.93 -8.21 9.76
CA ARG A 167 -3.35 -7.43 10.91
C ARG A 167 -4.74 -6.90 10.59
N HIS A 168 -5.75 -7.68 10.97
CA HIS A 168 -7.08 -7.12 11.16
C HIS A 168 -6.91 -5.89 12.03
N PHE A 169 -7.14 -4.71 11.43
CA PHE A 169 -7.19 -3.46 12.15
C PHE A 169 -8.35 -3.62 13.12
N ALA A 170 -8.05 -3.98 14.37
CA ALA A 170 -9.02 -4.03 15.43
C ALA A 170 -9.56 -2.60 15.53
N ALA A 171 -10.78 -2.40 15.02
CA ALA A 171 -11.51 -1.17 15.19
C ALA A 171 -11.46 -0.85 16.68
N SER A 172 -10.78 0.24 17.01
CA SER A 172 -10.50 0.63 18.38
C SER A 172 -11.80 0.68 19.16
N SER A 173 -11.81 -0.05 20.27
CA SER A 173 -12.86 -0.22 21.27
C SER A 173 -13.21 1.06 22.05
N LEU A 174 -13.02 2.23 21.44
CA LEU A 174 -13.39 3.54 21.99
C LEU A 174 -14.91 3.70 22.12
N SER A 175 -15.69 2.95 21.35
CA SER A 175 -17.16 2.93 21.46
C SER A 175 -17.67 2.20 22.70
N ALA A 176 -16.92 1.22 23.25
CA ALA A 176 -17.36 0.46 24.42
C ALA A 176 -17.21 1.24 25.73
N LEU A 177 -16.14 2.03 25.87
CA LEU A 177 -15.90 2.90 27.04
C LEU A 177 -16.94 4.02 27.14
N ALA A 178 -17.37 4.58 26.02
CA ALA A 178 -18.43 5.60 25.99
C ALA A 178 -19.80 5.03 26.43
N ILE A 179 -20.11 3.78 26.06
CA ILE A 179 -21.35 3.10 26.46
C ILE A 179 -21.29 2.70 27.95
N ALA A 180 -20.14 2.24 28.44
CA ALA A 180 -19.95 1.88 29.85
C ALA A 180 -20.07 3.10 30.78
N MET A 181 -19.44 4.23 30.42
CA MET A 181 -19.59 5.50 31.15
C MET A 181 -21.04 5.99 31.18
N PHE A 182 -21.81 5.71 30.12
CA PHE A 182 -23.23 6.07 30.05
C PHE A 182 -24.10 5.22 30.99
N LEU A 183 -23.82 3.93 31.15
CA LEU A 183 -24.55 3.07 32.10
C LEU A 183 -24.26 3.44 33.57
N PHE A 184 -23.03 3.86 33.87
CA PHE A 184 -22.62 4.30 35.21
C PHE A 184 -23.19 5.68 35.61
N LEU A 185 -23.52 6.56 34.66
CA LEU A 185 -24.10 7.89 34.94
C LEU A 185 -25.63 7.88 35.08
N PHE A 186 -26.29 6.77 34.75
CA PHE A 186 -27.74 6.62 34.77
C PHE A 186 -28.23 5.49 35.70
N THR A 187 -27.34 4.93 36.53
CA THR A 187 -27.68 4.18 37.76
C THR A 187 -27.62 5.12 38.95
#